data_AF-A0A842Q1U0-F1
#
_entry.id   AF-A0A842Q1U0-F1
#
_cell.length_a   1.000
_cell.length_b   1.000
_cell.length_c   1.000
_cell.angle_alpha   90.00
_cell.angle_beta   90.00
_cell.angle_gamma   90.00
#
_symmetry.space_group_name_H-M   'P 1'
#
loop_
_entity.id
_entity.type
_entity.pdbx_description
1 polymer ?
#
loop_
_entity_poly.entity_id
_entity_poly.type
_entity_poly.pdbx_seq_one_letter_code
_entity_poly.pdbx_strand_id
1 'polypeptide(L)'
;MSILEGTGLDPLARYAAPYFGQIFLAGVLAIVGYPDSLNPSDGGDVLHSVQTLYLVPRVLMGLLAVVDTFLIYKITERRYHNRNVALIAAILFAVMPYGWLFRRVFLETIQVPFLLTSILLAVYVKDLKIENNDNTIRYKTILMILLSGTFLGLSIFTKIPVFAMIPAVGFLIYTNNTNGHKLRNLGIWFIPVLLIPLIW
;
A
#
# COMPACT_ATOMS: atom_id res chain seq x y z
N MET A 1 -3.17 23.42 -18.22
CA MET A 1 -2.94 24.64 -19.02
C MET A 1 -1.69 25.40 -18.58
N SER A 2 -1.32 25.43 -17.29
CA SER A 2 -0.16 26.21 -16.80
C SER A 2 1.23 25.73 -17.28
N ILE A 3 1.43 24.43 -17.53
CA ILE A 3 2.74 23.90 -17.98
C ILE A 3 3.09 24.34 -19.41
N LEU A 4 2.07 24.59 -20.25
CA LEU A 4 2.25 25.07 -21.64
C LEU A 4 2.57 26.57 -21.70
N GLU A 5 2.32 27.31 -20.62
CA GLU A 5 2.51 28.76 -20.53
C GLU A 5 3.82 29.16 -19.83
N GLY A 6 4.69 28.19 -19.49
CA GLY A 6 5.98 28.47 -18.85
C GLY A 6 5.90 28.97 -17.41
N THR A 7 4.69 29.18 -16.89
CA THR A 7 4.45 29.32 -15.45
C THR A 7 4.73 27.95 -14.82
N GLY A 8 5.68 27.88 -13.88
CA GLY A 8 6.08 26.63 -13.24
C GLY A 8 4.94 25.88 -12.53
N LEU A 9 5.29 24.86 -11.76
CA LEU A 9 4.30 24.07 -11.00
C LEU A 9 3.38 24.98 -10.17
N ASP A 10 2.08 24.86 -10.41
CA ASP A 10 1.05 25.57 -9.64
C ASP A 10 1.27 25.33 -8.14
N PRO A 11 1.42 26.36 -7.30
CA PRO A 11 1.78 26.16 -5.88
C PRO A 11 0.74 25.31 -5.13
N LEU A 12 -0.53 25.36 -5.58
CA LEU A 12 -1.62 24.53 -5.05
C LEU A 12 -1.47 23.04 -5.39
N ALA A 13 -0.77 22.68 -6.47
CA ALA A 13 -0.56 21.28 -6.86
C ALA A 13 0.29 20.49 -5.83
N ARG A 14 1.07 21.20 -4.99
CA ARG A 14 1.84 20.58 -3.90
C ARG A 14 0.96 20.00 -2.79
N TYR A 15 -0.30 20.46 -2.67
CA TYR A 15 -1.26 20.00 -1.66
C TYR A 15 -2.33 19.06 -2.23
N ALA A 16 -2.23 18.67 -3.49
CA ALA A 16 -3.22 17.83 -4.16
C ALA A 16 -3.25 16.38 -3.65
N ALA A 17 -2.21 15.93 -2.95
CA ALA A 17 -2.11 14.61 -2.33
C ALA A 17 -1.37 14.70 -1.00
N PRO A 18 -1.68 13.82 -0.03
CA PRO A 18 -0.95 13.75 1.22
C PRO A 18 0.51 13.29 1.00
N TYR A 19 1.42 13.74 1.87
CA TYR A 19 2.86 13.73 1.59
C TYR A 19 3.52 12.35 1.66
N PHE A 20 2.83 11.30 2.13
CA PHE A 20 3.49 10.02 2.41
C PHE A 20 4.20 9.41 1.23
N GLY A 21 3.56 9.35 0.06
CA GLY A 21 4.15 8.71 -1.11
C GLY A 21 5.40 9.45 -1.58
N GLN A 22 5.44 10.77 -1.42
CA GLN A 22 6.62 11.59 -1.74
C GLN A 22 7.76 11.35 -0.74
N ILE A 23 7.44 11.34 0.56
CA ILE A 23 8.43 11.09 1.63
C ILE A 23 8.99 9.66 1.50
N PHE A 24 8.13 8.67 1.21
CA PHE A 24 8.53 7.29 0.99
C PHE A 24 9.50 7.18 -0.20
N LEU A 25 9.15 7.77 -1.34
CA LEU A 25 10.00 7.73 -2.53
C LEU A 25 11.33 8.46 -2.28
N ALA A 26 11.30 9.64 -1.67
CA ALA A 26 12.50 10.40 -1.32
C ALA A 26 13.41 9.63 -0.36
N GLY A 27 12.83 8.97 0.66
CA GLY A 27 13.57 8.15 1.60
C GLY A 27 14.27 6.96 0.94
N VAL A 28 13.58 6.24 0.06
CA VAL A 28 14.21 5.11 -0.64
C VAL A 28 15.29 5.59 -1.62
N LEU A 29 15.07 6.69 -2.34
CA LEU A 29 16.07 7.26 -3.23
C LEU A 29 17.30 7.76 -2.47
N ALA A 30 17.12 8.36 -1.29
CA ALA A 30 18.22 8.78 -0.42
C ALA A 30 19.06 7.58 0.06
N ILE A 31 18.43 6.46 0.42
CA ILE A 31 19.14 5.22 0.81
C ILE A 31 19.97 4.66 -0.35
N VAL A 32 19.48 4.77 -1.58
CA VAL A 32 20.20 4.35 -2.80
C VAL A 32 21.31 5.34 -3.18
N GLY A 33 21.43 6.48 -2.49
CA GLY A 33 22.39 7.53 -2.82
C GLY A 33 22.09 8.20 -4.16
N TYR A 34 20.82 8.23 -4.56
CA TYR A 34 20.39 8.84 -5.82
C TYR A 34 20.33 10.37 -5.68
N PRO A 35 20.74 11.15 -6.71
CA PRO A 35 21.21 10.71 -8.03
C PRO A 35 22.71 10.46 -8.15
N ASP A 36 23.51 10.79 -7.12
CA ASP A 36 24.98 10.75 -7.17
C ASP A 36 25.53 9.35 -7.48
N SER A 37 24.82 8.29 -7.11
CA SER A 37 25.18 6.91 -7.43
C SER A 37 25.13 6.57 -8.93
N LEU A 38 24.49 7.40 -9.76
CA LEU A 38 24.37 7.18 -11.20
C LEU A 38 25.40 7.98 -12.03
N ASN A 39 26.17 8.89 -11.42
CA ASN A 39 27.15 9.77 -12.10
C ASN A 39 26.66 10.23 -13.49
N PRO A 40 25.55 10.98 -13.59
CA PRO A 40 25.05 11.45 -14.87
C PRO A 40 26.14 12.28 -15.56
N SER A 41 26.57 11.84 -16.74
CA SER A 41 27.60 12.51 -17.52
C SER A 41 27.09 13.86 -18.05
N ASP A 42 27.72 14.96 -17.65
CA ASP A 42 27.33 16.32 -18.04
C ASP A 42 27.64 16.69 -19.52
N GLY A 43 28.30 15.81 -20.29
CA GLY A 43 28.85 16.14 -21.61
C GLY A 43 28.41 15.27 -22.79
N GLY A 44 27.51 14.30 -22.62
CA GLY A 44 27.12 13.37 -23.69
C GLY A 44 25.63 13.01 -23.64
N ASP A 45 25.00 13.03 -24.81
CA ASP A 45 23.64 12.60 -25.16
C ASP A 45 22.60 12.68 -24.01
N VAL A 46 22.00 13.86 -23.84
CA VAL A 46 21.01 14.21 -22.79
C VAL A 46 19.91 13.14 -22.65
N LEU A 47 19.53 12.48 -23.75
CA LEU A 47 18.55 11.40 -23.74
C LEU A 47 18.99 10.19 -22.88
N HIS A 48 20.26 9.79 -22.95
CA HIS A 48 20.77 8.63 -22.22
C HIS A 48 20.87 8.92 -20.72
N SER A 49 21.27 10.15 -20.36
CA SER A 49 21.33 10.61 -18.97
C SER A 49 19.92 10.64 -18.33
N VAL A 50 18.93 11.20 -19.04
CA VAL A 50 17.53 11.22 -18.58
C VAL A 50 16.94 9.81 -18.46
N GLN A 51 17.21 8.92 -19.41
CA GLN A 51 16.74 7.53 -19.33
C GLN A 51 17.28 6.80 -18.10
N THR A 52 18.56 7.03 -17.78
CA THR A 52 19.24 6.40 -16.64
C THR A 52 18.65 6.88 -15.32
N LEU A 53 18.32 8.18 -15.21
CA LEU A 53 17.66 8.76 -14.04
C LEU A 53 16.28 8.15 -13.77
N TYR A 54 15.48 7.86 -14.79
CA TYR A 54 14.15 7.27 -14.61
C TYR A 54 14.17 5.76 -14.33
N LEU A 55 15.32 5.09 -14.45
CA LEU A 55 15.40 3.64 -14.28
C LEU A 55 15.15 3.23 -12.83
N VAL A 56 15.83 3.88 -11.87
CA VAL A 56 15.77 3.50 -10.44
C VAL A 56 14.34 3.61 -9.87
N PRO A 57 13.61 4.73 -10.00
CA PRO A 57 12.23 4.82 -9.55
C PRO A 57 11.31 3.81 -10.23
N ARG A 58 11.50 3.51 -11.52
CA ARG A 58 10.65 2.55 -12.25
C ARG A 58 10.87 1.11 -11.78
N VAL A 59 12.11 0.72 -11.52
CA VAL A 59 12.42 -0.61 -10.98
C VAL A 59 11.80 -0.78 -9.59
N LEU A 60 11.89 0.24 -8.74
CA LEU A 60 11.25 0.24 -7.42
C LEU A 60 9.72 0.04 -7.53
N MET A 61 9.06 0.77 -8.41
CA MET A 61 7.62 0.62 -8.64
C MET A 61 7.27 -0.77 -9.20
N GLY A 62 8.11 -1.31 -10.10
CA GLY A 62 7.96 -2.67 -10.61
C GLY A 62 8.05 -3.72 -9.51
N LEU A 63 8.98 -3.59 -8.56
CA LEU A 63 9.11 -4.49 -7.42
C LEU A 63 7.88 -4.44 -6.49
N LEU A 64 7.37 -3.26 -6.20
CA LEU A 64 6.13 -3.09 -5.43
C LEU A 64 4.93 -3.77 -6.12
N ALA A 65 4.80 -3.63 -7.43
CA ALA A 65 3.76 -4.31 -8.20
C ALA A 65 3.88 -5.85 -8.14
N VAL A 66 5.10 -6.39 -8.09
CA VAL A 66 5.29 -7.84 -7.86
C VAL A 66 4.84 -8.23 -6.45
N VAL A 67 5.15 -7.42 -5.43
CA VAL A 67 4.68 -7.66 -4.05
C VAL A 67 3.15 -7.71 -3.99
N ASP A 68 2.46 -6.84 -4.73
CA ASP A 68 0.98 -6.84 -4.81
C ASP A 68 0.42 -8.17 -5.31
N THR A 69 1.03 -8.76 -6.35
CA THR A 69 0.59 -10.06 -6.89
C THR A 69 0.70 -11.17 -5.83
N PHE A 70 1.77 -11.15 -5.04
CA PHE A 70 1.98 -12.11 -3.95
C PHE A 70 1.00 -11.89 -2.78
N LEU A 71 0.72 -10.63 -2.44
CA LEU A 71 -0.28 -10.30 -1.42
C LEU A 71 -1.67 -10.80 -1.83
N ILE A 72 -2.08 -10.61 -3.09
CA ILE A 72 -3.37 -11.11 -3.59
C ILE A 72 -3.43 -12.64 -3.55
N TYR A 73 -2.36 -13.31 -3.95
CA TYR A 73 -2.26 -14.76 -3.80
C TYR A 73 -2.55 -15.17 -2.35
N LYS A 74 -1.88 -14.54 -1.37
CA LYS A 74 -2.03 -14.88 0.05
C LYS A 74 -3.42 -14.55 0.62
N ILE A 75 -4.00 -13.41 0.25
CA ILE A 75 -5.35 -13.04 0.67
C ILE A 75 -6.36 -14.07 0.15
N THR A 76 -6.24 -14.49 -1.11
CA THR A 76 -7.18 -15.41 -1.76
C THR A 76 -7.03 -16.83 -1.24
N GLU A 77 -5.78 -17.30 -1.06
CA GLU A 77 -5.47 -18.61 -0.46
C GLU A 77 -6.15 -18.73 0.90
N ARG A 78 -6.09 -17.67 1.71
CA ARG A 78 -6.68 -17.65 3.06
C ARG A 78 -8.20 -17.47 3.07
N ARG A 79 -8.73 -16.60 2.22
CA ARG A 79 -10.17 -16.35 2.18
C ARG A 79 -10.97 -17.57 1.71
N TYR A 80 -10.47 -18.29 0.70
CA TYR A 80 -11.17 -19.40 0.06
C TYR A 80 -10.63 -20.78 0.44
N HIS A 81 -9.53 -20.87 1.21
CA HIS A 81 -8.87 -22.14 1.59
C HIS A 81 -8.48 -23.04 0.41
N ASN A 82 -8.37 -22.47 -0.79
CA ASN A 82 -8.09 -23.21 -2.02
C ASN A 82 -6.92 -22.55 -2.76
N ARG A 83 -5.84 -23.32 -2.95
CA ARG A 83 -4.63 -22.87 -3.65
C ARG A 83 -4.88 -22.59 -5.13
N ASN A 84 -5.76 -23.34 -5.78
CA ASN A 84 -6.03 -23.17 -7.21
C ASN A 84 -6.71 -21.81 -7.49
N VAL A 85 -7.67 -21.43 -6.64
CA VAL A 85 -8.35 -20.13 -6.74
C VAL A 85 -7.36 -18.99 -6.49
N ALA A 86 -6.42 -19.18 -5.55
CA ALA A 86 -5.38 -18.20 -5.27
C ALA A 86 -4.42 -18.00 -6.44
N LEU A 87 -3.99 -19.07 -7.10
CA LEU A 87 -3.15 -18.99 -8.30
C LEU A 87 -3.88 -18.29 -9.44
N ILE A 88 -5.14 -18.65 -9.68
CA ILE A 88 -5.96 -18.01 -10.73
C ILE A 88 -6.11 -16.51 -10.45
N ALA A 89 -6.41 -16.11 -9.22
CA ALA A 89 -6.54 -14.69 -8.85
C ALA A 89 -5.22 -13.92 -9.04
N ALA A 90 -4.08 -14.52 -8.65
CA ALA A 90 -2.78 -13.89 -8.79
C ALA A 90 -2.36 -13.73 -10.27
N ILE A 91 -2.62 -14.75 -11.10
CA ILE A 91 -2.36 -14.69 -12.55
C ILE A 91 -3.25 -13.64 -13.20
N LEU A 92 -4.56 -13.64 -12.91
CA LEU A 92 -5.49 -12.65 -13.44
C LEU A 92 -5.05 -11.23 -13.06
N PHE A 93 -4.67 -11.00 -11.80
CA PHE A 93 -4.19 -9.70 -11.34
C PHE A 93 -2.87 -9.28 -12.02
N ALA A 94 -1.90 -10.20 -12.15
CA ALA A 94 -0.62 -9.92 -12.79
C ALA A 94 -0.76 -9.57 -14.29
N VAL A 95 -1.76 -10.13 -14.96
CA VAL A 95 -2.03 -9.93 -16.39
C VAL A 95 -2.97 -8.76 -16.65
N MET A 96 -3.56 -8.13 -15.62
CA MET A 96 -4.45 -6.98 -15.83
C MET A 96 -3.75 -5.86 -16.62
N PRO A 97 -4.39 -5.29 -17.66
CA PRO A 97 -3.78 -4.21 -18.46
C PRO A 97 -3.50 -2.97 -17.60
N TYR A 98 -4.28 -2.76 -16.54
CA TYR A 98 -4.05 -1.69 -15.57
C TYR A 98 -2.72 -1.84 -14.81
N GLY A 99 -2.21 -3.07 -14.64
CA GLY A 99 -0.92 -3.34 -14.00
C GLY A 99 0.28 -2.75 -14.74
N TRP A 100 0.13 -2.42 -16.02
CA TRP A 100 1.17 -1.72 -16.78
C TRP A 100 1.30 -0.26 -16.35
N LEU A 101 0.21 0.36 -15.86
CA LEU A 101 0.29 1.70 -15.30
C LEU A 101 1.11 1.71 -14.02
N PHE A 102 1.03 0.66 -13.20
CA PHE A 102 1.83 0.55 -11.97
C PHE A 102 3.35 0.46 -12.21
N ARG A 103 3.81 0.21 -13.44
CA ARG A 103 5.25 0.26 -13.81
C ARG A 103 5.78 1.69 -13.96
N ARG A 104 4.91 2.69 -13.91
CA ARG A 104 5.28 4.11 -13.90
C ARG A 104 5.34 4.61 -12.46
N VAL A 105 5.98 5.77 -12.28
CA VAL A 105 6.16 6.40 -10.97
C VAL A 105 4.85 7.07 -10.54
N PHE A 106 3.93 6.24 -10.05
CA PHE A 106 2.62 6.64 -9.57
C PHE A 106 2.48 6.36 -8.07
N LEU A 107 1.70 7.21 -7.39
CA LEU A 107 1.45 7.07 -5.95
C LEU A 107 0.60 5.82 -5.65
N GLU A 108 -0.20 5.41 -6.62
CA GLU A 108 -1.08 4.25 -6.55
C GLU A 108 -0.29 2.94 -6.38
N THR A 109 0.87 2.82 -7.03
CA THR A 109 1.76 1.65 -6.87
C THR A 109 2.30 1.53 -5.45
N ILE A 110 2.45 2.64 -4.73
CA ILE A 110 2.85 2.64 -3.31
C ILE A 110 1.63 2.39 -2.42
N GLN A 111 0.47 2.92 -2.78
CA GLN A 111 -0.76 2.85 -2.00
C GLN A 111 -1.36 1.42 -1.92
N VAL A 112 -1.35 0.70 -3.04
CA VAL A 112 -1.93 -0.65 -3.18
C VAL A 112 -1.29 -1.70 -2.26
N PRO A 113 0.04 -1.82 -2.12
CA PRO A 113 0.64 -2.81 -1.23
C PRO A 113 0.27 -2.58 0.23
N PHE A 114 0.16 -1.33 0.67
CA PHE A 114 -0.30 -1.02 2.03
C PHE A 114 -1.77 -1.38 2.25
N LEU A 115 -2.62 -1.12 1.27
CA LEU A 115 -4.03 -1.51 1.31
C LEU A 115 -4.21 -3.04 1.34
N LEU A 116 -3.50 -3.75 0.46
CA LEU A 116 -3.54 -5.22 0.40
C LEU A 116 -2.99 -5.85 1.68
N THR A 117 -1.91 -5.30 2.25
CA THR A 117 -1.36 -5.74 3.54
C THR A 117 -2.38 -5.56 4.67
N SER A 118 -3.08 -4.42 4.70
CA SER A 118 -4.16 -4.19 5.67
C SER A 118 -5.27 -5.24 5.58
N ILE A 119 -5.72 -5.56 4.37
CA ILE A 119 -6.75 -6.58 4.11
C ILE A 119 -6.24 -7.97 4.52
N LEU A 120 -5.00 -8.31 4.16
CA LEU A 120 -4.40 -9.59 4.52
C LEU A 120 -4.41 -9.78 6.04
N LEU A 121 -3.97 -8.79 6.79
CA LEU A 121 -3.98 -8.86 8.26
C LEU A 121 -5.40 -8.98 8.83
N ALA A 122 -6.38 -8.27 8.25
CA ALA A 122 -7.78 -8.39 8.65
C ALA A 122 -8.35 -9.80 8.40
N VAL A 123 -7.90 -10.48 7.34
CA VAL A 123 -8.27 -11.89 7.06
C VAL A 123 -7.58 -12.84 8.04
N TYR A 124 -6.31 -12.60 8.39
CA TYR A 124 -5.55 -13.43 9.34
C TYR A 124 -6.14 -13.46 10.76
N VAL A 125 -6.87 -12.41 11.16
CA VAL A 125 -7.60 -12.37 12.45
C VAL A 125 -8.59 -13.53 12.60
N LYS A 126 -9.18 -14.01 11.51
CA LYS A 126 -10.11 -15.15 11.52
C LYS A 126 -9.42 -16.45 11.92
N ASP A 127 -8.25 -16.72 11.33
CA ASP A 127 -7.51 -17.98 11.49
C ASP A 127 -6.93 -18.12 12.90
N LEU A 128 -6.43 -17.02 13.48
CA LEU A 128 -5.90 -17.01 14.86
C LEU A 128 -6.90 -17.50 15.90
N LYS A 129 -8.20 -17.34 15.64
CA LYS A 129 -9.25 -17.74 16.58
C LYS A 129 -9.56 -19.24 16.51
N ILE A 130 -9.32 -19.89 15.39
CA ILE A 130 -9.57 -21.34 15.22
C ILE A 130 -8.61 -22.15 16.10
N GLU A 131 -7.46 -21.58 16.48
CA GLU A 131 -6.31 -22.34 16.98
C GLU A 131 -6.21 -22.51 18.51
N ASN A 132 -6.94 -21.76 19.36
CA ASN A 132 -7.28 -22.06 20.79
C ASN A 132 -7.73 -20.79 21.57
N ASN A 133 -8.20 -20.96 22.81
CA ASN A 133 -8.82 -19.92 23.65
C ASN A 133 -7.89 -19.36 24.75
N ASP A 134 -6.60 -19.21 24.46
CA ASP A 134 -5.62 -18.69 25.42
C ASP A 134 -5.54 -17.16 25.42
N ASN A 135 -5.19 -16.58 26.58
CA ASN A 135 -4.92 -15.13 26.74
C ASN A 135 -3.82 -14.65 25.77
N THR A 136 -2.92 -15.54 25.38
CA THR A 136 -1.86 -15.31 24.41
C THR A 136 -2.41 -14.97 23.01
N ILE A 137 -3.52 -15.61 22.63
CA ILE A 137 -4.14 -15.41 21.31
C ILE A 137 -4.87 -14.07 21.26
N ARG A 138 -5.35 -13.57 22.40
CA ARG A 138 -5.98 -12.24 22.49
C ARG A 138 -5.00 -11.11 22.17
N TYR A 139 -3.78 -11.12 22.72
CA TYR A 139 -2.80 -10.07 22.40
C TYR A 139 -2.41 -10.10 20.92
N LYS A 140 -2.23 -11.31 20.36
CA LYS A 140 -1.83 -11.50 18.95
C LYS A 140 -2.93 -10.99 18.01
N THR A 141 -4.19 -11.23 18.36
CA THR A 141 -5.35 -10.70 17.64
C THR A 141 -5.40 -9.18 17.67
N ILE A 142 -5.24 -8.57 18.85
CA ILE A 142 -5.23 -7.10 18.99
C ILE A 142 -4.07 -6.50 18.19
N LEU A 143 -2.89 -7.13 18.23
CA LEU A 143 -1.72 -6.69 17.47
C LEU A 143 -1.98 -6.75 15.96
N MET A 144 -2.57 -7.84 15.44
CA MET A 144 -2.93 -7.94 14.01
C MET A 144 -3.97 -6.90 13.59
N ILE A 145 -4.93 -6.59 14.46
CA ILE A 145 -5.93 -5.55 14.21
C ILE A 145 -5.29 -4.16 14.18
N LEU A 146 -4.42 -3.85 15.14
CA LEU A 146 -3.68 -2.58 15.14
C LEU A 146 -2.80 -2.46 13.89
N LEU A 147 -2.08 -3.52 13.54
CA LEU A 147 -1.23 -3.54 12.36
C LEU A 147 -2.05 -3.39 11.07
N SER A 148 -3.22 -4.03 10.97
CA SER A 148 -4.15 -3.82 9.86
C SER A 148 -4.60 -2.36 9.76
N GLY A 149 -4.93 -1.73 10.90
CA GLY A 149 -5.35 -0.33 10.95
C GLY A 149 -4.23 0.65 10.63
N THR A 150 -2.99 0.40 11.06
CA THR A 150 -1.84 1.24 10.71
C THR A 150 -1.55 1.20 9.21
N PHE A 151 -1.61 0.01 8.59
CA PHE A 151 -1.42 -0.12 7.15
C PHE A 151 -2.54 0.56 6.33
N LEU A 152 -3.79 0.51 6.81
CA LEU A 152 -4.87 1.25 6.13
C LEU A 152 -4.70 2.77 6.30
N GLY A 153 -4.36 3.24 7.50
CA GLY A 153 -4.06 4.65 7.75
C GLY A 153 -2.93 5.15 6.85
N LEU A 154 -1.88 4.36 6.67
CA LEU A 154 -0.77 4.66 5.77
C LEU A 154 -1.19 4.74 4.29
N SER A 155 -2.11 3.87 3.88
CA SER A 155 -2.67 3.90 2.53
C SER A 155 -3.50 5.17 2.28
N ILE A 156 -4.32 5.60 3.26
CA ILE A 156 -5.04 6.88 3.20
C ILE A 156 -4.09 8.07 3.17
N PHE A 157 -3.02 8.01 3.95
CA PHE A 157 -1.94 9.00 3.97
C PHE A 157 -1.15 9.05 2.65
N THR A 158 -1.29 8.05 1.78
CA THR A 158 -0.73 8.08 0.41
C THR A 158 -1.67 8.79 -0.56
N LYS A 159 -2.98 8.52 -0.46
CA LYS A 159 -3.98 9.18 -1.30
C LYS A 159 -5.37 9.15 -0.65
N ILE A 160 -6.03 10.31 -0.64
CA ILE A 160 -7.35 10.51 -0.03
C ILE A 160 -8.38 9.45 -0.45
N PRO A 161 -8.55 9.07 -1.75
CA PRO A 161 -9.64 8.18 -2.19
C PRO A 161 -9.72 6.82 -1.47
N VAL A 162 -8.66 6.37 -0.80
CA VAL A 162 -8.65 5.14 0.01
C VAL A 162 -9.64 5.19 1.17
N PHE A 163 -10.07 6.37 1.62
CA PHE A 163 -11.08 6.48 2.67
C PHE A 163 -12.36 5.68 2.33
N ALA A 164 -12.69 5.54 1.04
CA ALA A 164 -13.82 4.75 0.56
C ALA A 164 -13.69 3.25 0.87
N MET A 165 -12.48 2.76 1.17
CA MET A 165 -12.21 1.37 1.53
C MET A 165 -12.32 1.08 3.04
N ILE A 166 -12.50 2.12 3.87
CA ILE A 166 -12.71 1.97 5.32
C ILE A 166 -13.91 1.05 5.62
N PRO A 167 -15.10 1.19 4.99
CA PRO A 167 -16.22 0.29 5.26
C PRO A 167 -15.91 -1.17 4.89
N ALA A 168 -15.17 -1.39 3.79
CA ALA A 168 -14.85 -2.74 3.33
C ALA A 168 -13.91 -3.47 4.31
N VAL A 169 -12.83 -2.82 4.76
CA VAL A 169 -11.89 -3.41 5.72
C VAL A 169 -12.51 -3.51 7.11
N GLY A 170 -13.27 -2.48 7.53
CA GLY A 170 -14.00 -2.48 8.79
C GLY A 170 -15.02 -3.62 8.87
N PHE A 171 -15.72 -3.89 7.77
CA PHE A 171 -16.63 -5.03 7.66
C PHE A 171 -15.90 -6.36 7.82
N LEU A 172 -14.74 -6.55 7.18
CA LEU A 172 -13.95 -7.76 7.35
C LEU A 172 -13.53 -7.99 8.81
N ILE A 173 -13.07 -6.95 9.50
CA ILE A 173 -12.71 -7.05 10.92
C ILE A 173 -13.94 -7.37 11.77
N TYR A 174 -15.09 -6.76 11.49
CA TYR A 174 -16.33 -7.04 12.19
C TYR A 174 -16.80 -8.49 12.00
N THR A 175 -16.77 -9.02 10.78
CA THR A 175 -17.22 -10.40 10.49
C THR A 175 -16.25 -11.45 10.99
N ASN A 176 -14.95 -11.18 10.89
CA ASN A 176 -13.92 -12.12 11.32
C ASN A 176 -13.81 -12.17 12.85
N ASN A 177 -14.34 -11.17 13.55
CA ASN A 177 -14.51 -11.22 15.00
C ASN A 177 -15.84 -11.86 15.37
N THR A 178 -15.82 -13.05 15.98
CA THR A 178 -17.06 -13.74 16.39
C THR A 178 -17.40 -13.59 17.88
N ASN A 179 -16.59 -12.88 18.68
CA ASN A 179 -16.85 -12.67 20.13
C ASN A 179 -17.73 -11.44 20.39
N GLY A 180 -18.38 -11.35 21.57
CA GLY A 180 -19.16 -10.17 22.00
C GLY A 180 -18.39 -8.84 22.06
N HIS A 181 -17.08 -8.85 21.82
CA HIS A 181 -16.21 -7.66 21.74
C HIS A 181 -15.97 -7.15 20.31
N LYS A 182 -16.80 -7.51 19.32
CA LYS A 182 -16.62 -7.08 17.91
C LYS A 182 -16.50 -5.56 17.78
N LEU A 183 -17.39 -4.84 18.47
CA LEU A 183 -17.43 -3.37 18.46
C LEU A 183 -16.18 -2.77 19.13
N ARG A 184 -15.68 -3.39 20.21
CA ARG A 184 -14.44 -2.95 20.87
C ARG A 184 -13.24 -3.09 19.93
N ASN A 185 -13.13 -4.23 19.26
CA ASN A 185 -12.03 -4.51 18.36
C ASN A 185 -12.07 -3.65 17.09
N LEU A 186 -13.27 -3.36 16.58
CA LEU A 186 -13.47 -2.39 15.51
C LEU A 186 -13.11 -0.96 15.98
N GLY A 187 -13.47 -0.57 17.21
CA GLY A 187 -13.05 0.70 17.80
C GLY A 187 -11.53 0.84 17.91
N ILE A 188 -10.83 -0.21 18.37
CA ILE A 188 -9.36 -0.24 18.45
C ILE A 188 -8.72 -0.09 17.06
N TRP A 189 -9.33 -0.68 16.03
CA TRP A 189 -8.86 -0.54 14.65
C TRP A 189 -9.01 0.87 14.10
N PHE A 190 -10.09 1.58 14.45
CA PHE A 190 -10.32 2.95 13.97
C PHE A 190 -9.27 3.94 14.47
N ILE A 191 -8.64 3.68 15.63
CA ILE A 191 -7.62 4.56 16.24
C ILE A 191 -6.49 4.85 15.24
N PRO A 192 -5.70 3.87 14.76
CA PRO A 192 -4.63 4.12 13.81
C PRO A 192 -5.14 4.58 12.43
N VAL A 193 -6.34 4.14 12.01
CA VAL A 193 -6.91 4.51 10.70
C VAL A 193 -7.20 6.01 10.61
N LEU A 194 -7.61 6.63 11.71
CA LEU A 194 -7.89 8.07 11.76
C LEU A 194 -6.67 8.88 12.19
N LEU A 195 -5.90 8.41 13.17
CA LEU A 195 -4.77 9.18 13.71
C LEU A 195 -3.65 9.39 12.68
N ILE A 196 -3.32 8.39 11.86
CA ILE A 196 -2.22 8.50 10.90
C ILE A 196 -2.54 9.54 9.81
N PRO A 197 -3.70 9.49 9.12
CA PRO A 197 -4.04 10.50 8.14
C PRO A 197 -4.16 11.91 8.73
N LEU A 198 -4.54 12.05 9.99
CA LEU A 198 -4.69 13.36 10.67
C LEU A 198 -3.36 14.11 10.90
N ILE A 199 -2.22 13.45 10.70
CA ILE A 199 -0.89 14.07 10.83
C ILE A 199 -0.63 15.08 9.69
N TRP A 200 -1.40 15.00 8.60
CA TRP A 200 -1.38 15.93 7.47
C TRP A 200 -2.63 16.80 7.44
#